data_AF-A0AAV8XW46-F1
#
_entry.id   AF-A0AAV8XW46-F1
#
_cell.length_a   1.000
_cell.length_b   1.000
_cell.length_c   1.000
_cell.angle_alpha   90.00
_cell.angle_beta   90.00
_cell.angle_gamma   90.00
#
_symmetry.space_group_name_H-M   'P 1'
#
loop_
_entity.id
_entity.type
_entity.pdbx_description
1 polymer ?
#
loop_
_entity_poly.entity_id
_entity_poly.type
_entity_poly.pdbx_seq_one_letter_code
_entity_poly.pdbx_strand_id
1 'polypeptide(L)'
;MAVYIRYFRFQNLVTSNIKCSQTLLSSTKKSFIVYKKRATSFIPNLQYYAEFHTSCLLKKRRKTAEERKSQKIIEYSPKPKTPIVDVWRNITLAELASVLNKDVWYVHELFFNQFKNPNTPITDFQVLQEAIRRSGHRMRIIGKPKASIEEDTREKDALPRPPPRKEELKPRPPVVTVMGHVDHGKTTLLDALRHSNVVDQEFGGITQHIGAFSVLLDSGARITFLDTPGHAAFSAMRARGANVTDIVVLVVAADDGVMEQTLESVRMARQANVPIVVAINKIDSSKADIERTVRMLMEIGIQVEKLGGDVQAIPISALKKTNLPQLVEAITLQAELLEVGGDPTGPVEAVVVESKAHQHRGKLCTVVVQRGTLKRGKILVAGTAMAKVRMLRDAEGKPVDYVGPGYPAEVEGWKDLPPAGEQVLQVESERRAKEVLRLIDDIKEEINARLPEKEVEEISGEATVLQQFEISQGNKKIPVAGCRCIKGSLKRSGFFKVVRNGEVIHT
;
A
#
# COMPACT_ATOMS: atom_id res chain seq x y z
N MET A 1 -42.06 -28.96 10.77
CA MET A 1 -42.56 -27.57 10.70
C MET A 1 -42.06 -26.92 9.41
N ALA A 2 -42.95 -26.82 8.41
CA ALA A 2 -42.65 -26.24 7.10
C ALA A 2 -42.90 -24.72 7.13
N VAL A 3 -41.87 -23.93 6.81
CA VAL A 3 -41.98 -22.47 6.69
C VAL A 3 -42.44 -22.14 5.27
N TYR A 4 -43.72 -21.80 5.12
CA TYR A 4 -44.30 -21.31 3.87
C TYR A 4 -43.83 -19.88 3.58
N ILE A 5 -43.03 -19.69 2.52
CA ILE A 5 -42.64 -18.36 2.04
C ILE A 5 -43.63 -17.93 0.94
N ARG A 6 -44.45 -16.91 1.23
CA ARG A 6 -45.37 -16.27 0.28
C ARG A 6 -44.70 -15.14 -0.53
N TYR A 7 -44.79 -15.29 -1.85
CA TYR A 7 -44.75 -14.31 -2.95
C TYR A 7 -43.49 -13.46 -3.22
N PHE A 8 -43.01 -13.56 -4.46
CA PHE A 8 -42.49 -12.45 -5.29
C PHE A 8 -43.02 -12.58 -6.74
N ARG A 9 -43.28 -11.43 -7.38
CA ARG A 9 -43.77 -11.29 -8.76
C ARG A 9 -42.61 -11.54 -9.74
N PHE A 10 -42.79 -12.48 -10.67
CA PHE A 10 -42.07 -12.52 -11.94
C PHE A 10 -43.01 -12.02 -13.05
N GLN A 11 -42.56 -11.04 -13.84
CA GLN A 11 -43.21 -10.68 -15.09
C GLN A 11 -42.13 -10.42 -16.16
N ASN A 12 -42.20 -11.27 -17.20
CA ASN A 12 -41.69 -11.14 -18.58
C ASN A 12 -40.16 -11.02 -18.75
N LEU A 13 -39.46 -11.63 -19.71
CA LEU A 13 -39.70 -12.39 -20.94
C LEU A 13 -38.67 -13.56 -20.94
N VAL A 14 -38.75 -14.67 -21.67
CA VAL A 14 -38.62 -14.78 -23.13
C VAL A 14 -39.07 -16.18 -23.55
N THR A 15 -39.96 -16.20 -24.52
CA THR A 15 -40.17 -17.26 -25.49
C THR A 15 -38.87 -17.59 -26.21
N SER A 16 -38.30 -18.78 -25.99
CA SER A 16 -37.45 -19.42 -27.01
C SER A 16 -37.55 -20.92 -26.86
N ASN A 17 -38.02 -21.55 -27.94
CA ASN A 17 -38.16 -22.98 -28.13
C ASN A 17 -36.91 -23.75 -27.74
N ILE A 18 -37.03 -24.69 -26.79
CA ILE A 18 -36.25 -25.92 -26.80
C ILE A 18 -37.21 -27.05 -26.51
N LYS A 19 -37.60 -27.78 -27.57
CA LYS A 19 -38.14 -29.14 -27.43
C LYS A 19 -37.00 -30.03 -26.93
N CYS A 20 -37.16 -30.69 -25.79
CA CYS A 20 -36.63 -32.04 -25.65
C CYS A 20 -37.29 -32.80 -24.48
N SER A 21 -37.96 -33.89 -24.87
CA SER A 21 -38.12 -35.18 -24.21
C SER A 21 -38.23 -35.26 -22.68
N GLN A 22 -39.33 -35.88 -22.25
CA GLN A 22 -39.37 -36.71 -21.05
C GLN A 22 -38.18 -37.67 -21.05
N THR A 23 -37.26 -37.53 -20.11
CA THR A 23 -36.40 -38.64 -19.65
C THR A 23 -35.67 -38.25 -18.36
N LEU A 24 -35.82 -39.15 -17.38
CA LEU A 24 -34.87 -39.48 -16.31
C LEU A 24 -34.64 -38.47 -15.18
N LEU A 25 -35.07 -38.91 -13.99
CA LEU A 25 -34.41 -38.57 -12.74
C LEU A 25 -32.90 -38.81 -12.90
N SER A 26 -32.08 -37.78 -12.71
CA SER A 26 -30.69 -37.97 -12.32
C SER A 26 -30.24 -36.89 -11.34
N SER A 27 -29.58 -37.38 -10.30
CA SER A 27 -29.02 -36.66 -9.16
C SER A 27 -28.19 -35.46 -9.57
N THR A 28 -28.68 -34.24 -9.37
CA THR A 28 -27.82 -33.05 -9.41
C THR A 28 -28.17 -32.12 -8.25
N LYS A 29 -27.29 -32.09 -7.24
CA LYS A 29 -27.43 -31.21 -6.07
C LYS A 29 -27.36 -29.76 -6.55
N LYS A 30 -28.48 -29.04 -6.47
CA LYS A 30 -28.50 -27.57 -6.62
C LYS A 30 -28.25 -26.97 -5.24
N SER A 31 -27.28 -26.08 -5.11
CA SER A 31 -27.03 -25.33 -3.88
C SER A 31 -27.36 -23.85 -4.07
N PHE A 32 -27.99 -23.26 -3.07
CA PHE A 32 -28.25 -21.84 -2.93
C PHE A 32 -27.19 -21.27 -1.99
N ILE A 33 -26.51 -20.21 -2.44
CA ILE A 33 -25.57 -19.45 -1.62
C ILE A 33 -26.20 -18.08 -1.40
N VAL A 34 -26.52 -17.75 -0.16
CA VAL A 34 -27.05 -16.43 0.22
C VAL A 34 -25.90 -15.55 0.61
N TYR A 35 -25.75 -14.43 -0.07
CA TYR A 35 -24.74 -13.45 0.27
C TYR A 35 -25.40 -12.18 0.81
N LYS A 36 -24.70 -11.54 1.74
CA LYS A 36 -25.01 -10.18 2.16
C LYS A 36 -23.99 -9.27 1.49
N LYS A 37 -24.43 -8.34 0.65
CA LYS A 37 -23.57 -7.24 0.23
C LYS A 37 -23.30 -6.35 1.43
N ARG A 38 -22.05 -6.20 1.81
CA ARG A 38 -21.60 -5.18 2.77
C ARG A 38 -20.73 -4.19 1.99
N ALA A 39 -21.11 -2.93 2.03
CA ALA A 39 -20.17 -1.85 1.82
C ALA A 39 -19.37 -1.70 3.10
N THR A 40 -18.05 -1.89 3.03
CA THR A 40 -17.15 -1.69 4.17
C THR A 40 -16.28 -0.47 3.89
N SER A 41 -16.53 0.62 4.60
CA SER A 41 -15.47 1.57 4.93
C SER A 41 -14.64 0.97 6.08
N PHE A 42 -13.33 1.13 6.01
CA PHE A 42 -12.39 0.47 6.92
C PHE A 42 -12.47 1.10 8.33
N ILE A 43 -13.28 0.54 9.24
CA ILE A 43 -13.19 0.79 10.69
C ILE A 43 -13.47 -0.53 11.43
N PRO A 44 -12.57 -1.03 12.30
CA PRO A 44 -12.89 -2.13 13.19
C PRO A 44 -13.54 -1.63 14.49
N ASN A 45 -14.54 -2.38 14.94
CA ASN A 45 -15.10 -2.44 16.28
C ASN A 45 -15.76 -1.18 16.85
N LEU A 46 -17.10 -1.19 16.91
CA LEU A 46 -17.82 -0.77 18.11
C LEU A 46 -19.15 -1.54 18.22
N GLN A 47 -19.28 -2.29 19.32
CA GLN A 47 -20.47 -3.03 19.71
C GLN A 47 -21.47 -2.05 20.33
N TYR A 48 -22.67 -1.92 19.76
CA TYR A 48 -23.79 -1.26 20.43
C TYR A 48 -24.95 -2.26 20.59
N TYR A 49 -25.32 -2.48 21.86
CA TYR A 49 -26.58 -3.09 22.25
C TYR A 49 -27.73 -2.16 21.85
N ALA A 50 -28.78 -2.69 21.23
CA ALA A 50 -30.02 -1.97 21.00
C ALA A 50 -31.16 -2.72 21.70
N GLU A 51 -31.75 -2.03 22.68
CA GLU A 51 -32.91 -2.46 23.45
C GLU A 51 -34.18 -2.49 22.57
N PHE A 52 -35.04 -3.47 22.84
CA PHE A 52 -36.30 -3.66 22.13
C PHE A 52 -37.38 -2.71 22.68
N HIS A 53 -37.95 -1.86 21.82
CA HIS A 53 -39.25 -1.24 22.09
C HIS A 53 -40.38 -1.97 21.35
N THR A 54 -41.36 -2.44 22.11
CA THR A 54 -42.66 -2.89 21.62
C THR A 54 -43.57 -1.69 21.40
N SER A 55 -44.27 -1.63 20.25
CA SER A 55 -45.36 -0.68 20.06
C SER A 55 -46.63 -1.40 19.57
N CYS A 56 -47.74 -0.95 20.15
CA CYS A 56 -49.03 -1.60 20.20
C CYS A 56 -49.82 -1.53 18.89
N LEU A 57 -50.62 -2.56 18.67
CA LEU A 57 -51.56 -2.73 17.55
C LEU A 57 -52.70 -1.70 17.58
N LEU A 58 -52.73 -0.79 16.60
CA LEU A 58 -53.93 -0.03 16.23
C LEU A 58 -54.51 -0.61 14.93
N LYS A 59 -55.68 -1.27 15.04
CA LYS A 59 -56.44 -1.83 13.92
C LYS A 59 -56.97 -0.71 13.02
N LYS A 60 -56.37 -0.50 11.85
CA LYS A 60 -56.97 0.29 10.77
C LYS A 60 -58.05 -0.53 10.04
N ARG A 61 -59.24 0.07 9.91
CA ARG A 61 -60.42 -0.43 9.20
C ARG A 61 -60.06 -0.82 7.75
N ARG A 62 -60.42 -2.04 7.33
CA ARG A 62 -60.18 -2.53 5.96
C ARG A 62 -61.18 -1.87 4.98
N LYS A 63 -60.67 -1.19 3.96
CA LYS A 63 -61.46 -0.68 2.82
C LYS A 63 -62.08 -1.82 2.01
N THR A 64 -63.29 -1.61 1.50
CA THR A 64 -64.06 -2.54 0.66
C THR A 64 -63.48 -2.65 -0.76
N ALA A 65 -63.85 -3.71 -1.49
CA ALA A 65 -63.23 -4.09 -2.76
C ALA A 65 -63.44 -3.08 -3.90
N GLU A 66 -64.51 -2.27 -3.85
CA GLU A 66 -64.79 -1.22 -4.83
C GLU A 66 -63.92 0.03 -4.65
N GLU A 67 -63.62 0.44 -3.40
CA GLU A 67 -62.70 1.56 -3.11
C GLU A 67 -61.24 1.28 -3.54
N ARG A 68 -60.89 0.01 -3.79
CA ARG A 68 -59.58 -0.38 -4.32
C ARG A 68 -59.49 -0.26 -5.85
N LYS A 69 -60.64 -0.29 -6.56
CA LYS A 69 -60.67 -0.23 -8.03
C LYS A 69 -60.59 1.21 -8.57
N SER A 70 -60.85 2.22 -7.76
CA SER A 70 -60.84 3.63 -8.17
C SER A 70 -59.57 4.40 -7.78
N GLN A 71 -58.46 3.73 -7.45
CA GLN A 71 -57.17 4.42 -7.36
C GLN A 71 -56.71 4.79 -8.78
N LYS A 72 -57.10 5.98 -9.24
CA LYS A 72 -56.47 6.64 -10.38
C LYS A 72 -54.96 6.57 -10.17
N ILE A 73 -54.26 5.97 -11.12
CA ILE A 73 -52.82 5.94 -11.17
C ILE A 73 -52.39 7.42 -11.25
N ILE A 74 -51.88 7.96 -10.14
CA ILE A 74 -51.17 9.23 -10.17
C ILE A 74 -49.85 8.90 -10.86
N GLU A 75 -49.80 9.13 -12.16
CA GLU A 75 -48.56 9.08 -12.91
C GLU A 75 -47.69 10.22 -12.39
N TYR A 76 -46.73 9.88 -11.52
CA TYR A 76 -45.80 10.85 -10.96
C TYR A 76 -44.85 11.24 -12.10
N SER A 77 -45.19 12.29 -12.83
CA SER A 77 -44.22 12.93 -13.73
C SER A 77 -43.02 13.34 -12.87
N PRO A 78 -41.79 12.87 -13.17
CA PRO A 78 -40.62 13.25 -12.39
C PRO A 78 -40.50 14.77 -12.44
N LYS A 79 -40.63 15.44 -11.29
CA LYS A 79 -40.43 16.88 -11.20
C LYS A 79 -39.06 17.20 -11.81
N PRO A 80 -38.94 18.22 -12.68
CA PRO A 80 -37.66 18.59 -13.26
C PRO A 80 -36.67 18.85 -12.13
N LYS A 81 -35.57 18.08 -12.12
CA LYS A 81 -34.50 18.25 -11.15
C LYS A 81 -33.79 19.56 -11.49
N THR A 82 -34.11 20.64 -10.78
CA THR A 82 -33.34 21.88 -10.88
C THR A 82 -31.89 21.61 -10.46
N PRO A 83 -30.89 22.06 -11.23
CA PRO A 83 -29.48 21.88 -10.87
C PRO A 83 -29.19 22.50 -9.50
N ILE A 84 -28.42 21.77 -8.69
CA ILE A 84 -28.03 22.17 -7.33
C ILE A 84 -26.64 22.80 -7.43
N VAL A 85 -26.45 23.94 -6.78
CA VAL A 85 -25.21 24.69 -6.75
C VAL A 85 -24.72 24.77 -5.31
N ASP A 86 -23.45 24.41 -5.13
CA ASP A 86 -22.79 24.41 -3.83
C ASP A 86 -22.18 25.80 -3.56
N VAL A 87 -22.56 26.42 -2.44
CA VAL A 87 -22.19 27.80 -2.09
C VAL A 87 -21.73 27.86 -0.64
N TRP A 88 -20.73 28.69 -0.31
CA TRP A 88 -20.20 28.88 1.04
C TRP A 88 -20.49 30.28 1.58
N ARG A 89 -20.25 30.48 2.88
CA ARG A 89 -20.39 31.79 3.53
C ARG A 89 -19.34 32.77 3.00
N ASN A 90 -19.74 34.02 2.79
CA ASN A 90 -18.88 35.09 2.29
C ASN A 90 -18.28 34.79 0.89
N ILE A 91 -19.04 34.13 0.02
CA ILE A 91 -18.64 33.92 -1.37
C ILE A 91 -18.49 35.26 -2.11
N THR A 92 -17.47 35.39 -2.96
CA THR A 92 -17.30 36.56 -3.82
C THR A 92 -18.07 36.41 -5.14
N LEU A 93 -18.31 37.51 -5.87
CA LEU A 93 -18.95 37.44 -7.17
C LEU A 93 -18.15 36.63 -8.18
N ALA A 94 -16.82 36.76 -8.14
CA ALA A 94 -15.91 35.98 -8.98
C ALA A 94 -15.99 34.48 -8.68
N GLU A 95 -15.99 34.10 -7.39
CA GLU A 95 -16.16 32.71 -6.96
C GLU A 95 -17.53 32.14 -7.39
N LEU A 96 -18.61 32.93 -7.24
CA LEU A 96 -19.96 32.52 -7.64
C LEU A 96 -20.11 32.37 -9.16
N ALA A 97 -19.42 33.19 -9.95
CA ALA A 97 -19.39 33.09 -11.41
C ALA A 97 -18.73 31.78 -11.87
N SER A 98 -17.58 31.43 -11.26
CA SER A 98 -16.90 30.15 -11.48
C SER A 98 -17.78 28.95 -11.12
N VAL A 99 -18.47 29.02 -9.97
CA VAL A 99 -19.37 27.96 -9.51
C VAL A 99 -20.57 27.76 -10.46
N LEU A 100 -21.08 28.85 -11.06
CA LEU A 100 -22.19 28.82 -12.02
C LEU A 100 -21.74 28.51 -13.46
N ASN A 101 -20.43 28.41 -13.72
CA ASN A 101 -19.85 28.34 -15.07
C ASN A 101 -20.37 29.45 -16.01
N LYS A 102 -20.42 30.69 -15.51
CA LYS A 102 -20.88 31.87 -16.26
C LYS A 102 -19.94 33.05 -16.06
N ASP A 103 -20.05 34.04 -16.92
CA ASP A 103 -19.25 35.27 -16.83
C ASP A 103 -19.60 36.09 -15.60
N VAL A 104 -18.60 36.82 -15.08
CA VAL A 104 -18.76 37.75 -13.94
C VAL A 104 -19.85 38.79 -14.22
N TRP A 105 -19.99 39.21 -15.48
CA TRP A 105 -21.02 40.16 -15.91
C TRP A 105 -22.44 39.63 -15.70
N TYR A 106 -22.68 38.35 -16.01
CA TYR A 106 -23.98 37.71 -15.80
C TYR A 106 -24.35 37.66 -14.30
N VAL A 107 -23.38 37.37 -13.44
CA VAL A 107 -23.62 37.38 -11.99
C VAL A 107 -23.90 38.79 -11.50
N HIS A 108 -23.20 39.80 -12.01
CA HIS A 108 -23.42 41.21 -11.68
C HIS A 108 -24.84 41.69 -12.02
N GLU A 109 -25.41 41.20 -13.13
CA GLU A 109 -26.80 41.44 -13.53
C GLU A 109 -27.81 40.81 -12.56
N LEU A 110 -27.55 39.59 -12.06
CA LEU A 110 -28.43 38.93 -11.09
C LEU A 110 -28.58 39.73 -9.78
N PHE A 111 -27.55 40.47 -9.39
CA PHE A 111 -27.51 41.33 -8.20
C PHE A 111 -27.88 42.80 -8.48
N PHE A 112 -28.43 43.14 -9.66
CA PHE A 112 -28.82 44.51 -10.03
C PHE A 112 -27.73 45.57 -9.84
N ASN A 113 -26.47 45.24 -10.17
CA ASN A 113 -25.34 46.16 -10.02
C ASN A 113 -25.10 46.70 -8.59
N GLN A 114 -25.59 46.03 -7.54
CA GLN A 114 -25.37 46.45 -6.15
C GLN A 114 -23.90 46.41 -5.73
N PHE A 115 -23.10 45.55 -6.36
CA PHE A 115 -21.70 45.30 -6.02
C PHE A 115 -20.79 45.72 -7.17
N LYS A 116 -20.08 46.85 -7.04
CA LYS A 116 -19.19 47.36 -8.11
C LYS A 116 -17.89 46.56 -8.26
N ASN A 117 -17.42 45.92 -7.19
CA ASN A 117 -16.15 45.21 -7.16
C ASN A 117 -16.38 43.69 -7.21
N PRO A 118 -15.70 42.94 -8.10
CA PRO A 118 -15.93 41.49 -8.25
C PRO A 118 -15.46 40.66 -7.04
N ASN A 119 -14.58 41.21 -6.20
CA ASN A 119 -14.01 40.54 -5.03
C ASN A 119 -14.71 40.87 -3.70
N THR A 120 -15.80 41.64 -3.72
CA THR A 120 -16.55 41.92 -2.47
C THR A 120 -17.30 40.67 -2.01
N PRO A 121 -17.17 40.27 -0.73
CA PRO A 121 -17.89 39.12 -0.20
C PRO A 121 -19.37 39.45 -0.02
N ILE A 122 -20.24 38.53 -0.43
CA ILE A 122 -21.68 38.64 -0.23
C ILE A 122 -22.00 38.16 1.19
N THR A 123 -22.36 39.09 2.07
CA THR A 123 -22.72 38.80 3.47
C THR A 123 -24.17 38.38 3.64
N ASP A 124 -25.06 38.92 2.80
CA ASP A 124 -26.51 38.75 2.97
C ASP A 124 -27.03 37.48 2.29
N PHE A 125 -27.46 36.53 3.12
CA PHE A 125 -27.95 35.23 2.69
C PHE A 125 -29.22 35.31 1.82
N GLN A 126 -30.13 36.22 2.14
CA GLN A 126 -31.39 36.39 1.41
C GLN A 126 -31.16 36.86 -0.03
N VAL A 127 -30.22 37.80 -0.20
CA VAL A 127 -29.84 38.36 -1.51
C VAL A 127 -29.19 37.28 -2.37
N LEU A 128 -28.30 36.48 -1.77
CA LEU A 128 -27.65 35.36 -2.43
C LEU A 128 -28.65 34.27 -2.87
N GLN A 129 -29.59 33.91 -2.00
CA GLN A 129 -30.62 32.93 -2.32
C GLN A 129 -31.52 33.39 -3.47
N GLU A 130 -31.89 34.67 -3.50
CA GLU A 130 -32.71 35.23 -4.57
C GLU A 130 -31.96 35.29 -5.91
N ALA A 131 -30.68 35.65 -5.91
CA ALA A 131 -29.84 35.64 -7.12
C ALA A 131 -29.70 34.22 -7.71
N ILE A 132 -29.50 33.20 -6.87
CA ILE A 132 -29.41 31.79 -7.31
C ILE A 132 -30.77 31.28 -7.81
N ARG A 133 -31.87 31.71 -7.18
CA ARG A 133 -33.23 31.36 -7.64
C ARG A 133 -33.50 31.94 -9.03
N ARG A 134 -33.06 33.17 -9.29
CA ARG A 134 -33.15 33.83 -10.61
C ARG A 134 -32.29 33.15 -11.68
N SER A 135 -31.15 32.57 -11.29
CA SER A 135 -30.32 31.78 -12.19
C SER A 135 -30.90 30.39 -12.50
N GLY A 136 -32.01 29.99 -11.87
CA GLY A 136 -32.68 28.71 -12.08
C GLY A 136 -32.09 27.54 -11.27
N HIS A 137 -31.22 27.83 -10.30
CA HIS A 137 -30.52 26.81 -9.51
C HIS A 137 -31.07 26.74 -8.08
N ARG A 138 -30.77 25.64 -7.37
CA ARG A 138 -31.01 25.51 -5.93
C ARG A 138 -29.71 25.59 -5.15
N MET A 139 -29.69 26.38 -4.09
CA MET A 139 -28.52 26.55 -3.23
C MET A 139 -28.37 25.38 -2.25
N ARG A 140 -27.16 24.84 -2.12
CA ARG A 140 -26.71 23.97 -1.02
C ARG A 140 -25.53 24.64 -0.32
N ILE A 141 -25.56 24.72 1.00
CA ILE A 141 -24.48 25.35 1.77
C ILE A 141 -23.37 24.32 2.04
N ILE A 142 -22.15 24.63 1.63
CA ILE A 142 -20.93 23.86 1.93
C ILE A 142 -19.91 24.74 2.68
N GLY A 143 -18.90 24.11 3.29
CA GLY A 143 -17.72 24.83 3.77
C GLY A 143 -16.96 25.43 2.59
N LYS A 144 -16.28 26.57 2.80
CA LYS A 144 -15.48 27.20 1.73
C LYS A 144 -14.49 26.17 1.17
N PRO A 145 -14.51 25.85 -0.13
CA PRO A 145 -13.48 25.02 -0.73
C PRO A 145 -12.16 25.76 -0.55
N LYS A 146 -11.19 25.13 0.12
CA LYS A 146 -9.85 25.70 0.29
C LYS A 146 -9.28 25.89 -1.12
N ALA A 147 -9.10 27.14 -1.54
CA ALA A 147 -8.48 27.47 -2.81
C ALA A 147 -7.05 26.89 -2.82
N SER A 148 -6.73 26.15 -3.89
CA SER A 148 -5.42 25.54 -4.18
C SER A 148 -4.73 24.85 -2.99
N ILE A 149 -5.24 23.67 -2.63
CA ILE A 149 -4.57 22.73 -1.70
C ILE A 149 -3.09 22.54 -2.11
N GLU A 150 -2.75 22.59 -3.39
CA GLU A 150 -1.39 22.32 -3.89
C GLU A 150 -0.29 23.25 -3.36
N GLU A 151 -0.55 24.55 -3.17
CA GLU A 151 0.46 25.51 -2.70
C GLU A 151 0.61 25.46 -1.18
N ASP A 152 -0.51 25.40 -0.45
CA ASP A 152 -0.54 25.30 1.02
C ASP A 152 0.02 23.96 1.54
N THR A 153 -0.03 22.90 0.72
CA THR A 153 0.47 21.56 1.05
C THR A 153 1.99 21.48 0.89
N ARG A 154 2.56 22.16 -0.12
CA ARG A 154 4.01 22.18 -0.38
C ARG A 154 4.80 22.91 0.70
N GLU A 155 4.26 23.96 1.31
CA GLU A 155 4.93 24.66 2.40
C GLU A 155 5.00 23.84 3.69
N LYS A 156 4.01 22.97 3.91
CA LYS A 156 3.82 22.24 5.18
C LYS A 156 4.48 20.87 5.18
N ASP A 157 4.70 20.26 4.02
CA ASP A 157 5.34 18.95 3.92
C ASP A 157 6.87 19.03 4.11
N ALA A 158 7.46 17.92 4.58
CA ALA A 158 8.90 17.75 4.61
C ALA A 158 9.32 17.07 3.31
N LEU A 159 9.92 17.84 2.40
CA LEU A 159 10.44 17.32 1.14
C LEU A 159 11.93 17.04 1.22
N PRO A 160 12.44 16.00 0.52
CA PRO A 160 13.87 15.78 0.37
C PRO A 160 14.51 16.99 -0.31
N ARG A 161 15.74 17.31 0.07
CA ARG A 161 16.47 18.42 -0.53
C ARG A 161 16.84 18.12 -1.97
N PRO A 162 17.03 19.16 -2.80
CA PRO A 162 17.68 18.96 -4.08
C PRO A 162 19.06 18.31 -3.88
N PRO A 163 19.52 17.53 -4.87
CA PRO A 163 20.82 16.86 -4.80
C PRO A 163 21.92 17.89 -4.50
N PRO A 164 22.86 17.57 -3.59
CA PRO A 164 23.97 18.48 -3.27
C PRO A 164 24.84 18.71 -4.50
N ARG A 165 25.52 19.85 -4.53
CA ARG A 165 26.51 20.12 -5.57
C ARG A 165 27.72 19.20 -5.37
N LYS A 166 28.40 18.85 -6.45
CA LYS A 166 29.53 17.90 -6.40
C LYS A 166 30.66 18.38 -5.49
N GLU A 167 30.84 19.70 -5.36
CA GLU A 167 31.89 20.30 -4.53
C GLU A 167 31.63 20.17 -3.02
N GLU A 168 30.38 19.94 -2.62
CA GLU A 168 29.98 19.77 -1.21
C GLU A 168 30.04 18.30 -0.75
N LEU A 169 30.19 17.37 -1.69
CA LEU A 169 30.27 15.94 -1.42
C LEU A 169 31.62 15.60 -0.79
N LYS A 170 31.58 15.06 0.42
CA LYS A 170 32.77 14.45 1.04
C LYS A 170 32.75 12.95 0.80
N PRO A 171 33.92 12.29 0.67
CA PRO A 171 33.98 10.85 0.56
C PRO A 171 33.33 10.20 1.77
N ARG A 172 32.47 9.21 1.54
CA ARG A 172 31.77 8.45 2.58
C ARG A 172 31.97 6.95 2.34
N PRO A 173 31.78 6.09 3.36
CA PRO A 173 31.81 4.66 3.12
C PRO A 173 30.70 4.26 2.13
N PRO A 174 31.01 3.37 1.15
CA PRO A 174 30.00 2.82 0.27
C PRO A 174 29.08 1.86 1.04
N VAL A 175 27.79 1.92 0.71
CA VAL A 175 26.80 0.97 1.24
C VAL A 175 26.60 -0.14 0.23
N VAL A 176 26.78 -1.38 0.66
CA VAL A 176 26.86 -2.56 -0.20
C VAL A 176 25.83 -3.59 0.24
N THR A 177 24.93 -3.98 -0.65
CA THR A 177 24.00 -5.09 -0.36
C THR A 177 24.55 -6.40 -0.90
N VAL A 178 24.49 -7.46 -0.09
CA VAL A 178 24.79 -8.82 -0.56
C VAL A 178 23.49 -9.53 -0.97
N MET A 179 23.42 -9.96 -2.23
CA MET A 179 22.27 -10.65 -2.82
C MET A 179 22.67 -11.99 -3.45
N GLY A 180 21.71 -12.88 -3.68
CA GLY A 180 21.95 -14.21 -4.25
C GLY A 180 20.97 -15.27 -3.75
N HIS A 181 21.05 -16.45 -4.35
CA HIS A 181 20.19 -17.59 -4.03
C HIS A 181 20.39 -18.09 -2.58
N VAL A 182 19.40 -18.81 -2.05
CA VAL A 182 19.52 -19.56 -0.79
C VAL A 182 20.71 -20.52 -0.88
N ASP A 183 21.42 -20.74 0.23
CA ASP A 183 22.57 -21.64 0.36
C ASP A 183 23.82 -21.32 -0.51
N HIS A 184 23.85 -20.16 -1.17
CA HIS A 184 25.07 -19.66 -1.81
C HIS A 184 26.10 -19.05 -0.84
N GLY A 185 25.82 -19.07 0.47
CA GLY A 185 26.76 -18.62 1.50
C GLY A 185 26.87 -17.11 1.71
N LYS A 186 25.78 -16.35 1.49
CA LYS A 186 25.72 -14.89 1.73
C LYS A 186 26.05 -14.53 3.18
N THR A 187 25.32 -15.11 4.13
CA THR A 187 25.52 -14.86 5.56
C THR A 187 26.90 -15.34 6.01
N THR A 188 27.36 -16.49 5.48
CA THR A 188 28.73 -17.00 5.73
C THR A 188 29.82 -16.04 5.24
N LEU A 189 29.63 -15.42 4.07
CA LEU A 189 30.54 -14.39 3.56
C LEU A 189 30.59 -13.18 4.49
N LEU A 190 29.42 -12.71 4.93
CA LEU A 190 29.31 -11.57 5.85
C LEU A 190 29.91 -11.89 7.22
N ASP A 191 29.75 -13.10 7.72
CA ASP A 191 30.37 -13.59 8.95
C ASP A 191 31.89 -13.67 8.85
N ALA A 192 32.40 -14.14 7.72
CA ALA A 192 33.83 -14.16 7.45
C ALA A 192 34.44 -12.75 7.44
N LEU A 193 33.73 -11.76 6.90
CA LEU A 193 34.14 -10.34 6.89
C LEU A 193 34.01 -9.69 8.27
N ARG A 194 32.98 -10.03 9.04
CA ARG A 194 32.75 -9.50 10.40
C ARG A 194 33.66 -10.10 11.48
N HIS A 195 34.34 -11.21 11.18
CA HIS A 195 34.99 -12.04 12.21
C HIS A 195 34.01 -12.49 13.32
N SER A 196 32.75 -12.74 12.95
CA SER A 196 31.67 -13.17 13.85
C SER A 196 30.95 -14.40 13.31
N ASN A 197 30.31 -15.19 14.16
CA ASN A 197 29.47 -16.33 13.75
C ASN A 197 27.99 -16.04 14.05
N VAL A 198 27.31 -15.35 13.14
CA VAL A 198 25.87 -15.03 13.25
C VAL A 198 25.02 -16.20 12.76
N VAL A 199 25.48 -16.94 11.74
CA VAL A 199 24.75 -18.10 11.17
C VAL A 199 24.35 -19.11 12.25
N ASP A 200 25.24 -19.37 13.23
CA ASP A 200 24.97 -20.34 14.31
C ASP A 200 23.96 -19.84 15.35
N GLN A 201 23.76 -18.53 15.44
CA GLN A 201 22.85 -17.89 16.40
C GLN A 201 21.44 -17.68 15.81
N GLU A 202 21.31 -17.63 14.49
CA GLU A 202 20.02 -17.43 13.83
C GLU A 202 19.15 -18.69 13.85
N PHE A 203 17.88 -18.51 14.21
CA PHE A 203 16.92 -19.61 14.29
C PHE A 203 16.71 -20.26 12.91
N GLY A 204 17.09 -21.53 12.79
CA GLY A 204 16.97 -22.30 11.55
C GLY A 204 18.11 -22.07 10.55
N GLY A 205 19.20 -21.41 10.95
CA GLY A 205 20.39 -21.20 10.10
C GLY A 205 20.14 -20.31 8.88
N ILE A 206 19.06 -19.51 8.90
CA ILE A 206 18.70 -18.59 7.82
C ILE A 206 18.54 -17.16 8.34
N THR A 207 18.99 -16.21 7.53
CA THR A 207 18.78 -14.79 7.79
C THR A 207 17.34 -14.40 7.48
N GLN A 208 16.64 -13.88 8.48
CA GLN A 208 15.24 -13.46 8.37
C GLN A 208 15.06 -11.94 8.39
N HIS A 209 16.06 -11.23 8.90
CA HIS A 209 16.05 -9.79 9.14
C HIS A 209 17.12 -9.10 8.30
N ILE A 210 16.88 -7.85 7.89
CA ILE A 210 17.93 -7.08 7.19
C ILE A 210 18.88 -6.51 8.24
N GLY A 211 20.12 -7.03 8.27
CA GLY A 211 21.17 -6.52 9.13
C GLY A 211 22.01 -5.46 8.42
N ALA A 212 22.45 -4.43 9.14
CA ALA A 212 23.40 -3.46 8.64
C ALA A 212 24.63 -3.43 9.55
N PHE A 213 25.83 -3.53 8.99
CA PHE A 213 27.07 -3.47 9.75
C PHE A 213 28.21 -2.82 8.97
N SER A 214 29.23 -2.35 9.68
CA SER A 214 30.39 -1.71 9.04
C SER A 214 31.66 -2.53 9.26
N VAL A 215 32.42 -2.76 8.20
CA VAL A 215 33.71 -3.44 8.26
C VAL A 215 34.81 -2.40 8.07
N LEU A 216 35.79 -2.42 8.98
CA LEU A 216 37.01 -1.63 8.84
C LEU A 216 38.03 -2.42 8.03
N LEU A 217 38.56 -1.81 6.98
CA LEU A 217 39.61 -2.37 6.14
C LEU A 217 40.98 -2.03 6.69
N ASP A 218 41.99 -2.81 6.30
CA ASP A 218 43.40 -2.57 6.67
C ASP A 218 43.92 -1.23 6.13
N SER A 219 43.34 -0.75 5.02
CA SER A 219 43.61 0.58 4.45
C SER A 219 43.05 1.74 5.28
N GLY A 220 42.27 1.46 6.34
CA GLY A 220 41.57 2.45 7.14
C GLY A 220 40.22 2.89 6.56
N ALA A 221 39.90 2.50 5.32
CA ALA A 221 38.57 2.71 4.74
C ALA A 221 37.51 1.83 5.42
N ARG A 222 36.25 2.25 5.35
CA ARG A 222 35.12 1.49 5.90
C ARG A 222 34.11 1.17 4.81
N ILE A 223 33.50 0.00 4.90
CA ILE A 223 32.42 -0.43 4.01
C ILE A 223 31.23 -0.81 4.88
N THR A 224 30.03 -0.33 4.52
CA THR A 224 28.80 -0.71 5.20
C THR A 224 28.10 -1.79 4.40
N PHE A 225 27.89 -2.96 5.00
CA PHE A 225 27.19 -4.07 4.37
C PHE A 225 25.74 -4.16 4.86
N LEU A 226 24.83 -4.41 3.93
CA LEU A 226 23.45 -4.80 4.18
C LEU A 226 23.26 -6.29 3.84
N ASP A 227 22.88 -7.06 4.86
CA ASP A 227 22.55 -8.47 4.71
C ASP A 227 21.09 -8.62 4.29
N THR A 228 20.82 -9.26 3.15
CA THR A 228 19.45 -9.49 2.68
C THR A 228 19.11 -10.98 2.59
N PRO A 229 17.89 -11.37 3.00
CA PRO A 229 17.46 -12.76 2.94
C PRO A 229 17.30 -13.26 1.49
N GLY A 230 17.75 -14.50 1.24
CA GLY A 230 17.71 -15.12 -0.09
C GLY A 230 16.36 -15.74 -0.48
N HIS A 231 15.48 -16.05 0.47
CA HIS A 231 14.25 -16.78 0.17
C HIS A 231 13.28 -15.97 -0.70
N ALA A 232 12.56 -16.62 -1.62
CA ALA A 232 11.65 -15.96 -2.57
C ALA A 232 10.58 -15.10 -1.86
N ALA A 233 10.08 -15.57 -0.71
CA ALA A 233 9.10 -14.86 0.12
C ALA A 233 9.55 -13.47 0.60
N PHE A 234 10.85 -13.18 0.59
CA PHE A 234 11.42 -11.90 1.03
C PHE A 234 11.89 -11.01 -0.13
N SER A 235 11.29 -11.14 -1.32
CA SER A 235 11.59 -10.29 -2.48
C SER A 235 11.49 -8.79 -2.18
N ALA A 236 10.50 -8.38 -1.38
CA ALA A 236 10.36 -6.99 -0.93
C ALA A 236 11.56 -6.50 -0.10
N MET A 237 12.21 -7.39 0.65
CA MET A 237 13.40 -7.04 1.43
C MET A 237 14.62 -6.81 0.51
N ARG A 238 14.80 -7.65 -0.51
CA ARG A 238 15.86 -7.49 -1.52
C ARG A 238 15.68 -6.21 -2.34
N ALA A 239 14.45 -5.91 -2.77
CA ALA A 239 14.16 -4.68 -3.51
C ALA A 239 14.51 -3.43 -2.69
N ARG A 240 14.22 -3.44 -1.38
CA ARG A 240 14.62 -2.35 -0.48
C ARG A 240 16.13 -2.24 -0.35
N GLY A 241 16.83 -3.38 -0.16
CA GLY A 241 18.30 -3.41 -0.13
C GLY A 241 18.90 -2.76 -1.39
N ALA A 242 18.40 -3.15 -2.57
CA ALA A 242 18.86 -2.61 -3.85
C ALA A 242 18.79 -1.07 -3.88
N ASN A 243 17.64 -0.50 -3.51
CA ASN A 243 17.40 0.95 -3.60
C ASN A 243 18.20 1.79 -2.59
N VAL A 244 18.67 1.19 -1.49
CA VAL A 244 19.42 1.91 -0.44
C VAL A 244 20.91 1.93 -0.74
N THR A 245 21.41 1.02 -1.57
CA THR A 245 22.84 0.76 -1.71
C THR A 245 23.47 1.32 -2.97
N ASP A 246 24.75 1.63 -2.85
CA ASP A 246 25.58 2.16 -3.93
C ASP A 246 26.11 1.03 -4.84
N ILE A 247 26.32 -0.17 -4.28
CA ILE A 247 26.84 -1.35 -4.99
C ILE A 247 26.10 -2.60 -4.52
N VAL A 248 25.81 -3.53 -5.43
CA VAL A 248 25.28 -4.86 -5.10
C VAL A 248 26.36 -5.92 -5.33
N VAL A 249 26.64 -6.72 -4.30
CA VAL A 249 27.47 -7.93 -4.42
C VAL A 249 26.57 -9.13 -4.66
N LEU A 250 26.66 -9.71 -5.85
CA LEU A 250 25.93 -10.90 -6.25
C LEU A 250 26.74 -12.16 -5.91
N VAL A 251 26.25 -12.94 -4.97
CA VAL A 251 26.89 -14.20 -4.54
C VAL A 251 26.30 -15.37 -5.31
N VAL A 252 27.15 -16.05 -6.08
CA VAL A 252 26.79 -17.21 -6.89
C VAL A 252 27.69 -18.37 -6.48
N ALA A 253 27.11 -19.52 -6.12
CA ALA A 253 27.93 -20.66 -5.74
C ALA A 253 28.48 -21.36 -6.99
N ALA A 254 29.75 -21.77 -6.95
CA ALA A 254 30.43 -22.42 -8.08
C ALA A 254 29.95 -23.86 -8.33
N ASP A 255 29.31 -24.50 -7.36
CA ASP A 255 28.73 -25.84 -7.46
C ASP A 255 27.33 -25.83 -8.10
N ASP A 256 26.49 -24.87 -7.69
CA ASP A 256 25.11 -24.73 -8.15
C ASP A 256 25.02 -23.92 -9.46
N GLY A 257 25.83 -22.87 -9.59
CA GLY A 257 25.75 -21.91 -10.70
C GLY A 257 24.59 -20.93 -10.52
N VAL A 258 24.04 -20.46 -11.64
CA VAL A 258 23.01 -19.42 -11.61
C VAL A 258 21.59 -20.00 -11.50
N MET A 259 20.84 -19.52 -10.51
CA MET A 259 19.47 -19.97 -10.17
C MET A 259 18.44 -18.84 -10.30
N GLU A 260 17.14 -19.15 -10.25
CA GLU A 260 16.03 -18.19 -10.43
C GLU A 260 16.11 -16.96 -9.49
N GLN A 261 16.44 -17.16 -8.20
CA GLN A 261 16.58 -16.04 -7.26
C GLN A 261 17.77 -15.13 -7.57
N THR A 262 18.78 -15.68 -8.26
CA THR A 262 19.92 -14.89 -8.74
C THR A 262 19.46 -14.00 -9.90
N LEU A 263 18.67 -14.54 -10.82
CA LEU A 263 18.04 -13.77 -11.91
C LEU A 263 17.14 -12.65 -11.36
N GLU A 264 16.33 -12.92 -10.34
CA GLU A 264 15.55 -11.88 -9.65
C GLU A 264 16.44 -10.79 -9.05
N SER A 265 17.53 -11.18 -8.38
CA SER A 265 18.47 -10.22 -7.76
C SER A 265 19.11 -9.30 -8.82
N VAL A 266 19.48 -9.86 -9.98
CA VAL A 266 19.98 -9.08 -11.12
C VAL A 266 18.94 -8.12 -11.67
N ARG A 267 17.67 -8.55 -11.78
CA ARG A 267 16.57 -7.67 -12.20
C ARG A 267 16.37 -6.51 -11.22
N MET A 268 16.41 -6.76 -9.91
CA MET A 268 16.27 -5.71 -8.90
C MET A 268 17.43 -4.71 -8.95
N ALA A 269 18.67 -5.19 -9.06
CA ALA A 269 19.83 -4.32 -9.18
C ALA A 269 19.78 -3.44 -10.44
N ARG A 270 19.37 -4.01 -11.59
CA ARG A 270 19.16 -3.25 -12.83
C ARG A 270 18.02 -2.24 -12.72
N GLN A 271 16.90 -2.58 -12.07
CA GLN A 271 15.79 -1.65 -11.84
C GLN A 271 16.20 -0.48 -10.94
N ALA A 272 17.07 -0.73 -9.96
CA ALA A 272 17.62 0.29 -9.08
C ALA A 272 18.77 1.10 -9.71
N ASN A 273 19.22 0.75 -10.93
CA ASN A 273 20.42 1.30 -11.58
C ASN A 273 21.69 1.22 -10.72
N VAL A 274 21.87 0.11 -10.00
CA VAL A 274 23.01 -0.10 -9.11
C VAL A 274 24.03 -1.05 -9.76
N PRO A 275 25.33 -0.71 -9.79
CA PRO A 275 26.37 -1.58 -10.33
C PRO A 275 26.51 -2.87 -9.52
N ILE A 276 26.85 -3.95 -10.23
CA ILE A 276 26.94 -5.30 -9.67
C ILE A 276 28.40 -5.74 -9.67
N VAL A 277 28.86 -6.28 -8.53
CA VAL A 277 30.12 -7.03 -8.41
C VAL A 277 29.75 -8.48 -8.11
N VAL A 278 30.36 -9.45 -8.81
CA VAL A 278 30.03 -10.87 -8.65
C VAL A 278 31.07 -11.57 -7.79
N ALA A 279 30.61 -12.24 -6.74
CA ALA A 279 31.41 -13.12 -5.90
C ALA A 279 31.02 -14.58 -6.19
N ILE A 280 31.93 -15.33 -6.83
CA ILE A 280 31.73 -16.76 -7.11
C ILE A 280 32.21 -17.55 -5.89
N ASN A 281 31.29 -18.02 -5.06
CA ASN A 281 31.57 -18.67 -3.78
C ASN A 281 31.73 -20.20 -3.88
N LYS A 282 32.21 -20.83 -2.80
CA LYS A 282 32.42 -22.28 -2.66
C LYS A 282 33.46 -22.88 -3.61
N ILE A 283 34.54 -22.16 -3.92
CA ILE A 283 35.66 -22.70 -4.72
C ILE A 283 36.40 -23.86 -4.06
N ASP A 284 36.16 -24.08 -2.76
CA ASP A 284 36.72 -25.18 -1.99
C ASP A 284 35.95 -26.50 -2.16
N SER A 285 34.75 -26.46 -2.75
CA SER A 285 33.95 -27.65 -3.04
C SER A 285 34.60 -28.45 -4.17
N SER A 286 34.59 -29.78 -4.05
CA SER A 286 35.09 -30.67 -5.10
C SER A 286 34.26 -30.62 -6.39
N LYS A 287 33.03 -30.10 -6.31
CA LYS A 287 32.12 -29.91 -7.45
C LYS A 287 32.18 -28.49 -8.04
N ALA A 288 33.07 -27.64 -7.56
CA ALA A 288 33.15 -26.24 -7.99
C ALA A 288 33.57 -26.13 -9.47
N ASP A 289 32.75 -25.47 -10.28
CA ASP A 289 33.04 -25.16 -11.67
C ASP A 289 32.87 -23.66 -11.95
N ILE A 290 34.01 -22.96 -11.93
CA ILE A 290 34.07 -21.50 -12.12
C ILE A 290 33.75 -21.14 -13.58
N GLU A 291 34.28 -21.90 -14.54
CA GLU A 291 34.09 -21.61 -15.97
C GLU A 291 32.63 -21.75 -16.38
N ARG A 292 31.98 -22.82 -15.92
CA ARG A 292 30.54 -23.02 -16.14
C ARG A 292 29.73 -21.87 -15.55
N THR A 293 30.03 -21.47 -14.32
CA THR A 293 29.33 -20.37 -13.65
C THR A 293 29.48 -19.05 -14.41
N VAL A 294 30.69 -18.75 -14.91
CA VAL A 294 30.94 -17.56 -15.75
C VAL A 294 30.12 -17.60 -17.04
N ARG A 295 30.02 -18.74 -17.72
CA ARG A 295 29.17 -18.88 -18.93
C ARG A 295 27.70 -18.62 -18.62
N MET A 296 27.17 -19.19 -17.52
CA MET A 296 25.79 -18.98 -17.09
C MET A 296 25.50 -17.51 -16.75
N LEU A 297 26.46 -16.79 -16.16
CA LEU A 297 26.33 -15.36 -15.89
C LEU A 297 26.18 -14.54 -17.18
N MET A 298 26.92 -14.91 -18.25
CA MET A 298 26.77 -14.27 -19.56
C MET A 298 25.40 -14.49 -20.18
N GLU A 299 24.82 -15.69 -20.03
CA GLU A 299 23.48 -16.00 -20.54
C GLU A 299 22.39 -15.08 -19.94
N ILE A 300 22.61 -14.61 -18.72
CA ILE A 300 21.71 -13.68 -18.00
C ILE A 300 22.03 -12.20 -18.34
N GLY A 301 23.06 -11.98 -19.16
CA GLY A 301 23.51 -10.67 -19.61
C GLY A 301 24.44 -9.98 -18.60
N ILE A 302 25.11 -10.71 -17.72
CA ILE A 302 26.23 -10.19 -16.94
C ILE A 302 27.51 -10.42 -17.75
N GLN A 303 28.07 -9.36 -18.29
CA GLN A 303 29.32 -9.42 -19.06
C GLN A 303 30.50 -9.35 -18.09
N VAL A 304 31.19 -10.47 -17.93
CA VAL A 304 32.32 -10.60 -17.00
C VAL A 304 33.60 -10.03 -17.60
N GLU A 305 34.41 -9.35 -16.79
CA GLU A 305 35.67 -8.69 -17.17
C GLU A 305 36.65 -9.60 -17.93
N LYS A 306 36.80 -10.87 -17.51
CA LYS A 306 37.66 -11.86 -18.19
C LYS A 306 37.30 -12.08 -19.67
N LEU A 307 36.07 -11.76 -20.06
CA LEU A 307 35.54 -11.92 -21.41
C LEU A 307 35.29 -10.56 -22.08
N GLY A 308 35.90 -9.49 -21.56
CA GLY A 308 35.82 -8.13 -22.09
C GLY A 308 34.60 -7.34 -21.65
N GLY A 309 33.92 -7.75 -20.56
CA GLY A 309 32.81 -7.02 -19.97
C GLY A 309 33.19 -6.04 -18.86
N ASP A 310 32.19 -5.39 -18.28
CA ASP A 310 32.39 -4.39 -17.22
C ASP A 310 32.27 -4.96 -15.80
N VAL A 311 31.71 -6.17 -15.64
CA VAL A 311 31.40 -6.74 -14.33
C VAL A 311 32.57 -7.58 -13.80
N GLN A 312 33.09 -7.18 -12.65
CA GLN A 312 34.13 -7.91 -11.93
C GLN A 312 33.57 -9.21 -11.34
N ALA A 313 34.19 -10.35 -11.66
CA ALA A 313 33.82 -11.66 -11.11
C ALA A 313 34.99 -12.29 -10.36
N ILE A 314 34.85 -12.40 -9.04
CA ILE A 314 35.93 -12.78 -8.14
C ILE A 314 35.63 -14.15 -7.52
N PRO A 315 36.47 -15.17 -7.76
CA PRO A 315 36.31 -16.48 -7.14
C PRO A 315 36.77 -16.44 -5.68
N ILE A 316 35.88 -16.80 -4.75
CA ILE A 316 36.10 -16.74 -3.30
C ILE A 316 35.71 -18.04 -2.61
N SER A 317 36.30 -18.29 -1.44
CA SER A 317 35.78 -19.27 -0.46
C SER A 317 35.46 -18.57 0.83
N ALA A 318 34.17 -18.43 1.15
CA ALA A 318 33.74 -17.85 2.43
C ALA A 318 34.19 -18.69 3.64
N LEU A 319 34.19 -20.02 3.50
CA LEU A 319 34.56 -20.95 4.57
C LEU A 319 36.07 -20.90 4.88
N LYS A 320 36.91 -20.98 3.83
CA LYS A 320 38.38 -20.94 3.98
C LYS A 320 38.94 -19.52 4.03
N LYS A 321 38.09 -18.50 3.88
CA LYS A 321 38.44 -17.08 3.81
C LYS A 321 39.44 -16.77 2.69
N THR A 322 39.38 -17.51 1.59
CA THR A 322 40.26 -17.32 0.43
C THR A 322 39.72 -16.21 -0.47
N ASN A 323 40.61 -15.33 -0.95
CA ASN A 323 40.32 -14.21 -1.85
C ASN A 323 39.30 -13.17 -1.34
N LEU A 324 39.01 -13.14 -0.03
CA LEU A 324 38.19 -12.08 0.57
C LEU A 324 38.83 -10.68 0.44
N PRO A 325 40.16 -10.51 0.62
CA PRO A 325 40.80 -9.21 0.40
C PRO A 325 40.61 -8.68 -1.03
N GLN A 326 40.69 -9.57 -2.03
CA GLN A 326 40.48 -9.20 -3.44
C GLN A 326 39.05 -8.73 -3.70
N LEU A 327 38.05 -9.38 -3.09
CA LEU A 327 36.65 -8.93 -3.19
C LEU A 327 36.47 -7.54 -2.59
N VAL A 328 37.06 -7.29 -1.42
CA VAL A 328 36.99 -5.99 -0.74
C VAL A 328 37.68 -4.89 -1.56
N GLU A 329 38.85 -5.19 -2.13
CA GLU A 329 39.59 -4.26 -2.99
C GLU A 329 38.78 -3.88 -4.23
N ALA A 330 38.15 -4.86 -4.87
CA ALA A 330 37.25 -4.65 -6.01
C ALA A 330 36.04 -3.76 -5.66
N ILE A 331 35.40 -4.00 -4.52
CA ILE A 331 34.30 -3.14 -4.03
C ILE A 331 34.78 -1.71 -3.79
N THR A 332 35.99 -1.56 -3.24
CA THR A 332 36.59 -0.26 -2.96
C THR A 332 36.89 0.48 -4.26
N LEU A 333 37.51 -0.18 -5.23
CA LEU A 333 37.76 0.35 -6.58
C LEU A 333 36.46 0.79 -7.26
N GLN A 334 35.41 -0.05 -7.18
CA GLN A 334 34.11 0.28 -7.75
C GLN A 334 33.48 1.51 -7.08
N ALA A 335 33.66 1.67 -5.77
CA ALA A 335 33.18 2.85 -5.03
C ALA A 335 33.93 4.13 -5.40
N GLU A 336 35.24 4.03 -5.67
CA GLU A 336 36.05 5.15 -6.15
C GLU A 336 35.62 5.61 -7.55
N LEU A 337 35.34 4.66 -8.46
CA LEU A 337 34.82 4.96 -9.80
C LEU A 337 33.45 5.67 -9.78
N LEU A 338 32.62 5.36 -8.78
CA LEU A 338 31.31 5.99 -8.59
C LEU A 338 31.39 7.35 -7.87
N GLU A 339 32.57 7.76 -7.40
CA GLU A 339 32.77 8.96 -6.58
C GLU A 339 31.77 9.05 -5.41
N VAL A 340 31.58 7.94 -4.67
CA VAL A 340 30.55 7.85 -3.62
C VAL A 340 30.79 8.93 -2.55
N GLY A 341 29.90 9.92 -2.54
CA GLY A 341 29.98 11.08 -1.66
C GLY A 341 28.72 11.28 -0.82
N GLY A 342 28.86 12.06 0.25
CA GLY A 342 27.73 12.56 1.04
C GLY A 342 28.03 13.93 1.64
N ASP A 343 27.01 14.78 1.74
CA ASP A 343 27.09 16.06 2.45
C ASP A 343 26.85 15.83 3.96
N PRO A 344 27.83 16.08 4.85
CA PRO A 344 27.67 15.88 6.28
C PRO A 344 27.07 17.10 7.01
N THR A 345 27.01 18.26 6.37
CA THR A 345 26.66 19.54 7.01
C THR A 345 25.17 19.86 7.01
N GLY A 346 24.42 19.24 6.10
CA GLY A 346 22.97 19.37 5.98
C GLY A 346 22.15 18.66 7.07
N PRO A 347 20.81 18.83 7.04
CA PRO A 347 19.88 18.03 7.83
C PRO A 347 19.94 16.59 7.39
N VAL A 348 19.51 15.71 8.28
CA VAL A 348 19.57 14.28 8.06
C VAL A 348 18.52 13.85 7.06
N GLU A 349 18.98 13.13 6.04
CA GLU A 349 18.17 12.28 5.19
C GLU A 349 18.71 10.85 5.37
N ALA A 350 17.83 9.93 5.72
CA ALA A 350 18.17 8.53 5.93
C ALA A 350 17.07 7.63 5.37
N VAL A 351 17.33 6.34 5.25
CA VAL A 351 16.32 5.36 4.86
C VAL A 351 16.15 4.33 5.96
N VAL A 352 14.90 3.98 6.27
CA VAL A 352 14.59 2.91 7.21
C VAL A 352 14.95 1.56 6.60
N VAL A 353 15.86 0.84 7.23
CA VAL A 353 16.19 -0.53 6.85
C VAL A 353 15.22 -1.50 7.53
N GLU A 354 15.08 -1.38 8.85
CA GLU A 354 14.24 -2.27 9.65
C GLU A 354 13.70 -1.57 10.90
N SER A 355 12.49 -1.95 11.31
CA SER A 355 11.80 -1.43 12.49
C SER A 355 11.46 -2.58 13.45
N LYS A 356 11.88 -2.50 14.71
CA LYS A 356 11.67 -3.53 15.74
C LYS A 356 11.07 -2.94 17.00
N ALA A 357 10.17 -3.68 17.65
CA ALA A 357 9.67 -3.35 18.99
C ALA A 357 10.42 -4.20 20.03
N HIS A 358 11.12 -3.55 20.96
CA HIS A 358 11.84 -4.20 22.05
C HIS A 358 11.15 -3.90 23.39
N GLN A 359 11.04 -4.90 24.26
CA GLN A 359 10.28 -4.79 25.51
C GLN A 359 10.80 -3.68 26.43
N HIS A 360 12.11 -3.62 26.68
CA HIS A 360 12.71 -2.62 27.58
C HIS A 360 13.12 -1.31 26.91
N ARG A 361 13.50 -1.35 25.62
CA ARG A 361 14.04 -0.18 24.89
C ARG A 361 12.95 0.58 24.11
N GLY A 362 11.79 -0.03 23.94
CA GLY A 362 10.67 0.53 23.19
C GLY A 362 10.82 0.29 21.68
N LYS A 363 10.33 1.26 20.89
CA LYS A 363 10.35 1.21 19.43
C LYS A 363 11.75 1.59 18.91
N LEU A 364 12.41 0.64 18.24
CA LEU A 364 13.74 0.73 17.67
C LEU A 364 13.63 0.73 16.14
N CYS A 365 14.51 1.48 15.49
CA CYS A 365 14.56 1.54 14.03
C CYS A 365 16.01 1.63 13.56
N THR A 366 16.41 0.72 12.70
CA THR A 366 17.71 0.75 12.02
C THR A 366 17.58 1.58 10.77
N VAL A 367 18.38 2.63 10.66
CA VAL A 367 18.41 3.55 9.52
C VAL A 367 19.81 3.62 8.92
N VAL A 368 19.89 3.83 7.62
CA VAL A 368 21.15 4.16 6.94
C VAL A 368 21.12 5.63 6.56
N VAL A 369 22.08 6.40 7.08
CA VAL A 369 22.16 7.84 6.83
C VAL A 369 22.70 8.07 5.42
N GLN A 370 21.93 8.73 4.56
CA GLN A 370 22.37 9.07 3.20
C GLN A 370 23.03 10.45 3.17
N ARG A 371 22.42 11.42 3.86
CA ARG A 371 22.89 12.80 3.93
C ARG A 371 22.77 13.35 5.34
N GLY A 372 23.63 14.31 5.68
CA GLY A 372 23.66 15.00 6.95
C GLY A 372 24.31 14.20 8.06
N THR A 373 24.40 14.80 9.23
CA THR A 373 24.93 14.14 10.44
C THR A 373 23.81 13.95 11.45
N LEU A 374 23.46 12.70 11.72
CA LEU A 374 22.44 12.34 12.69
C LEU A 374 22.99 12.50 14.11
N LYS A 375 22.33 13.32 14.91
CA LYS A 375 22.73 13.62 16.29
C LYS A 375 21.61 13.34 17.27
N ARG A 376 21.99 13.05 18.52
CA ARG A 376 21.05 12.92 19.62
C ARG A 376 20.21 14.19 19.80
N GLY A 377 18.93 14.03 20.15
CA GLY A 377 17.99 15.13 20.38
C GLY A 377 17.34 15.72 19.12
N LYS A 378 17.79 15.34 17.91
CA LYS A 378 17.13 15.74 16.66
C LYS A 378 15.76 15.07 16.50
N ILE A 379 14.90 15.69 15.70
CA ILE A 379 13.54 15.25 15.45
C ILE A 379 13.48 14.74 14.02
N LEU A 380 12.95 13.54 13.87
CA LEU A 380 12.85 12.84 12.60
C LEU A 380 11.38 12.55 12.28
N VAL A 381 11.06 12.55 11.00
CA VAL A 381 9.77 12.13 10.46
C VAL A 381 10.04 11.07 9.40
N ALA A 382 9.28 9.98 9.43
CA ALA A 382 9.34 8.93 8.42
C ALA A 382 7.94 8.38 8.18
N GLY A 383 7.38 8.63 6.99
CA GLY A 383 5.99 8.33 6.68
C GLY A 383 5.05 8.94 7.72
N THR A 384 4.24 8.10 8.38
CA THR A 384 3.34 8.52 9.45
C THR A 384 3.93 8.49 10.86
N ALA A 385 5.22 8.24 11.00
CA ALA A 385 5.86 8.18 12.29
C ALA A 385 6.76 9.39 12.53
N MET A 386 6.81 9.85 13.79
CA MET A 386 7.80 10.82 14.25
C MET A 386 8.67 10.22 15.35
N ALA A 387 9.92 10.65 15.41
CA ALA A 387 10.86 10.31 16.46
C ALA A 387 11.52 11.56 17.05
N LYS A 388 11.79 11.50 18.34
CA LYS A 388 12.78 12.36 18.97
C LYS A 388 13.93 11.47 19.40
N VAL A 389 15.10 11.66 18.79
CA VAL A 389 16.26 10.78 18.98
C VAL A 389 16.70 10.83 20.45
N ARG A 390 16.40 9.77 21.20
CA ARG A 390 16.77 9.63 22.62
C ARG A 390 18.14 9.02 22.80
N MET A 391 18.49 8.08 21.95
CA MET A 391 19.76 7.37 21.93
C MET A 391 20.04 6.95 20.49
N LEU A 392 21.32 6.98 20.11
CA LEU A 392 21.81 6.39 18.87
C LEU A 392 22.79 5.29 19.24
N ARG A 393 22.75 4.18 18.50
CA ARG A 393 23.75 3.12 18.59
C ARG A 393 24.32 2.84 17.21
N ASP A 394 25.60 2.47 17.18
CA ASP A 394 26.23 1.94 15.97
C ASP A 394 25.74 0.52 15.66
N ALA A 395 26.27 -0.06 14.57
CA ALA A 395 25.95 -1.43 14.18
C ALA A 395 26.38 -2.49 15.20
N GLU A 396 27.41 -2.18 16.00
CA GLU A 396 27.92 -3.04 17.07
C GLU A 396 27.13 -2.89 18.38
N GLY A 397 26.11 -2.00 18.39
CA GLY A 397 25.25 -1.74 19.53
C GLY A 397 25.83 -0.80 20.59
N LYS A 398 26.98 -0.17 20.32
CA LYS A 398 27.61 0.82 21.22
C LYS A 398 26.90 2.18 21.08
N PRO A 399 26.66 2.89 22.19
CA PRO A 399 26.05 4.21 22.12
C PRO A 399 26.99 5.22 21.46
N VAL A 400 26.46 6.01 20.52
CA VAL A 400 27.20 7.04 19.79
C VAL A 400 26.46 8.39 19.87
N ASP A 401 27.19 9.49 19.88
CA ASP A 401 26.58 10.82 19.95
C ASP A 401 26.14 11.35 18.58
N TYR A 402 26.85 10.95 17.53
CA TYR A 402 26.57 11.33 16.16
C TYR A 402 26.90 10.20 15.17
N VAL A 403 26.20 10.18 14.04
CA VAL A 403 26.42 9.26 12.92
C VAL A 403 26.43 10.05 11.62
N GLY A 404 27.48 9.86 10.81
CA GLY A 404 27.64 10.54 9.52
C GLY A 404 26.99 9.78 8.36
N PRO A 405 27.04 10.34 7.14
CA PRO A 405 26.50 9.69 5.94
C PRO A 405 27.27 8.41 5.60
N GLY A 406 26.55 7.43 5.04
CA GLY A 406 27.03 6.08 4.70
C GLY A 406 27.01 5.09 5.88
N TYR A 407 26.90 5.57 7.13
CA TYR A 407 26.89 4.69 8.29
C TYR A 407 25.46 4.29 8.71
N PRO A 408 25.28 3.05 9.18
CA PRO A 408 24.03 2.61 9.78
C PRO A 408 23.94 3.05 11.24
N ALA A 409 22.72 3.31 11.72
CA ALA A 409 22.44 3.66 13.11
C ALA A 409 21.13 3.01 13.60
N GLU A 410 21.13 2.51 14.82
CA GLU A 410 19.90 2.16 15.53
C GLU A 410 19.39 3.39 16.30
N VAL A 411 18.21 3.87 15.92
CA VAL A 411 17.56 5.06 16.49
C VAL A 411 16.50 4.65 17.50
N GLU A 412 16.66 5.13 18.73
CA GLU A 412 15.66 4.99 19.79
C GLU A 412 14.85 6.28 19.98
N GLY A 413 13.53 6.15 20.24
CA GLY A 413 12.66 7.30 20.53
C GLY A 413 11.56 7.57 19.51
N TRP A 414 11.23 6.56 18.72
CA TRP A 414 10.07 6.57 17.84
C TRP A 414 8.76 6.55 18.64
N LYS A 415 7.84 7.45 18.30
CA LYS A 415 6.47 7.39 18.84
C LYS A 415 5.71 6.22 18.24
N ASP A 416 5.85 6.03 16.94
CA ASP A 416 5.29 4.93 16.15
C ASP A 416 6.37 4.32 15.26
N LEU A 417 6.19 3.04 14.90
CA LEU A 417 7.18 2.36 14.08
C LEU A 417 6.98 2.78 12.61
N PRO A 418 8.00 3.34 11.96
CA PRO A 418 7.91 3.66 10.55
C PRO A 418 7.93 2.37 9.72
N PRO A 419 7.27 2.36 8.55
CA PRO A 419 7.39 1.25 7.61
C PRO A 419 8.83 1.13 7.09
N ALA A 420 9.28 -0.10 6.82
CA ALA A 420 10.61 -0.35 6.29
C ALA A 420 10.71 0.12 4.83
N GLY A 421 11.84 0.76 4.47
CA GLY A 421 12.09 1.36 3.16
C GLY A 421 11.67 2.82 3.05
N GLU A 422 11.03 3.37 4.08
CA GLU A 422 10.60 4.77 4.07
C GLU A 422 11.78 5.73 4.24
N GLN A 423 11.69 6.90 3.61
CA GLN A 423 12.64 7.98 3.82
C GLN A 423 12.41 8.65 5.18
N VAL A 424 13.51 8.93 5.86
CA VAL A 424 13.57 9.60 7.14
C VAL A 424 14.13 11.00 6.91
N LEU A 425 13.34 12.01 7.25
CA LEU A 425 13.71 13.41 7.10
C LEU A 425 13.79 14.08 8.46
N GLN A 426 14.85 14.86 8.66
CA GLN A 426 14.99 15.69 9.85
C GLN A 426 14.16 16.97 9.72
N VAL A 427 13.43 17.29 10.79
CA VAL A 427 12.69 18.54 10.92
C VAL A 427 13.22 19.39 12.08
N GLU A 428 12.93 20.69 12.02
CA GLU A 428 13.43 21.69 12.97
C GLU A 428 12.77 21.58 14.36
N SER A 429 11.47 21.27 14.39
CA SER A 429 10.67 21.28 15.62
C SER A 429 9.60 20.18 15.67
N GLU A 430 9.15 19.84 16.88
CA GLU A 430 8.09 18.84 17.07
C GLU A 430 6.73 19.35 16.57
N ARG A 431 6.55 20.68 16.52
CA ARG A 431 5.35 21.31 15.96
C ARG A 431 5.28 21.05 14.46
N ARG A 432 6.37 21.32 13.75
CA ARG A 432 6.49 21.03 12.31
C ARG A 432 6.31 19.55 12.01
N ALA A 433 6.89 18.66 12.82
CA ALA A 433 6.68 17.22 12.68
C ALA A 433 5.18 16.84 12.74
N LYS A 434 4.43 17.43 13.68
CA LYS A 434 2.99 17.16 13.83
C LYS A 434 2.17 17.76 12.67
N GLU A 435 2.58 18.90 12.12
CA GLU A 435 1.93 19.51 10.96
C GLU A 435 2.07 18.61 9.73
N VAL A 436 3.28 18.10 9.46
CA VAL A 436 3.54 17.12 8.40
C VAL A 436 2.69 15.87 8.59
N LEU A 437 2.65 15.31 9.80
CA LEU A 437 1.85 14.11 10.07
C LEU A 437 0.35 14.34 9.86
N ARG A 438 -0.19 15.47 10.32
CA ARG A 438 -1.60 15.81 10.09
C ARG A 438 -1.92 15.93 8.60
N LEU A 439 -1.02 16.52 7.83
CA LEU A 439 -1.18 16.65 6.39
C LEU A 439 -1.18 15.28 5.72
N ILE A 440 -0.31 14.35 6.13
CA ILE A 440 -0.31 12.98 5.63
C ILE A 440 -1.61 12.26 5.99
N ASP A 441 -2.12 12.44 7.20
CA ASP A 441 -3.38 11.83 7.64
C ASP A 441 -4.58 12.39 6.85
N ASP A 442 -4.65 13.72 6.65
CA ASP A 442 -5.68 14.37 5.83
C ASP A 442 -5.67 13.84 4.38
N ILE A 443 -4.48 13.70 3.78
CA ILE A 443 -4.31 13.13 2.43
C ILE A 443 -4.77 11.66 2.39
N LYS A 444 -4.42 10.87 3.41
CA LYS A 444 -4.86 9.47 3.49
C LYS A 444 -6.38 9.36 3.59
N GLU A 445 -7.03 10.20 4.38
CA GLU A 445 -8.49 10.24 4.47
C GLU A 445 -9.13 10.64 3.14
N GLU A 446 -8.56 11.61 2.42
CA GLU A 446 -9.08 12.04 1.12
C GLU A 446 -8.91 10.94 0.05
N ILE A 447 -7.76 10.26 0.01
CA ILE A 447 -7.54 9.12 -0.88
C ILE A 447 -8.55 8.01 -0.57
N ASN A 448 -8.75 7.69 0.72
CA ASN A 448 -9.72 6.68 1.13
C ASN A 448 -11.16 7.06 0.79
N ALA A 449 -11.50 8.35 0.81
CA ALA A 449 -12.83 8.84 0.41
C ALA A 449 -13.05 8.75 -1.11
N ARG A 450 -11.99 8.86 -1.91
CA ARG A 450 -12.05 8.75 -3.39
C ARG A 450 -11.95 7.30 -3.88
N LEU A 451 -11.42 6.39 -3.07
CA LEU A 451 -11.33 4.98 -3.42
C LEU A 451 -12.74 4.37 -3.53
N PRO A 452 -13.07 3.66 -4.62
CA PRO A 452 -14.37 3.04 -4.77
C PRO A 452 -14.58 1.99 -3.68
N GLU A 453 -15.77 1.98 -3.07
CA GLU A 453 -16.13 0.97 -2.09
C GLU A 453 -16.05 -0.42 -2.74
N LYS A 454 -15.20 -1.29 -2.18
CA LYS A 454 -15.11 -2.67 -2.61
C LYS A 454 -16.32 -3.42 -2.06
N GLU A 455 -17.26 -3.80 -2.92
CA GLU A 455 -18.34 -4.71 -2.53
C GLU A 455 -17.74 -6.08 -2.21
N VAL A 456 -17.76 -6.48 -0.94
CA VAL A 456 -17.38 -7.83 -0.53
C VAL A 456 -18.65 -8.67 -0.37
N GLU A 457 -18.72 -9.77 -1.10
CA GLU A 457 -19.78 -10.76 -0.95
C GLU A 457 -19.45 -11.71 0.19
N GLU A 458 -20.16 -11.56 1.32
CA GLU A 458 -20.03 -12.47 2.45
C GLU A 458 -21.14 -13.52 2.39
N ILE A 459 -20.77 -14.80 2.39
CA ILE A 459 -21.73 -15.92 2.38
C ILE A 459 -22.40 -16.02 3.75
N SER A 460 -23.65 -15.59 3.83
CA SER A 460 -24.49 -15.64 5.03
C SER A 460 -25.13 -17.01 5.30
N GLY A 461 -25.28 -17.84 4.27
CA GLY A 461 -25.83 -19.18 4.40
C GLY A 461 -25.84 -19.96 3.10
N GLU A 462 -25.81 -21.27 3.23
CA GLU A 462 -25.84 -22.23 2.13
C GLU A 462 -26.98 -23.22 2.33
N ALA A 463 -27.73 -23.52 1.28
CA ALA A 463 -28.83 -24.47 1.32
C ALA A 463 -28.87 -25.35 0.08
N THR A 464 -29.20 -26.63 0.23
CA THR A 464 -29.36 -27.53 -0.92
C THR A 464 -30.84 -27.71 -1.26
N VAL A 465 -31.16 -27.69 -2.56
CA VAL A 465 -32.50 -27.97 -3.07
C VAL A 465 -32.75 -29.47 -3.05
N LEU A 466 -33.85 -29.87 -2.41
CA LEU A 466 -34.24 -31.26 -2.32
C LEU A 466 -35.35 -31.60 -3.31
N GLN A 467 -36.37 -30.73 -3.40
CA GLN A 467 -37.55 -30.99 -4.22
C GLN A 467 -38.12 -29.68 -4.79
N GLN A 468 -38.71 -29.75 -5.98
CA GLN A 468 -39.43 -28.65 -6.60
C GLN A 468 -40.94 -28.93 -6.57
N PHE A 469 -41.72 -27.91 -6.25
CA PHE A 469 -43.17 -27.93 -6.18
C PHE A 469 -43.74 -26.89 -7.14
N GLU A 470 -44.98 -27.08 -7.59
CA GLU A 470 -45.74 -26.05 -8.29
C GLU A 470 -46.96 -25.69 -7.46
N ILE A 471 -47.04 -24.41 -7.06
CA ILE A 471 -48.18 -23.91 -6.29
C ILE A 471 -49.03 -23.04 -7.22
N SER A 472 -50.33 -23.35 -7.29
CA SER A 472 -51.29 -22.55 -8.04
C SER A 472 -51.82 -21.42 -7.17
N GLN A 473 -51.66 -20.18 -7.63
CA GLN A 473 -52.17 -19.00 -6.93
C GLN A 473 -52.92 -18.09 -7.88
N GLY A 474 -54.25 -18.16 -7.82
CA GLY A 474 -55.13 -17.65 -8.90
C GLY A 474 -54.93 -18.47 -10.18
N ASN A 475 -54.89 -17.81 -11.34
CA ASN A 475 -54.68 -18.45 -12.64
C ASN A 475 -53.20 -18.67 -13.02
N LYS A 476 -52.25 -18.51 -12.09
CA LYS A 476 -50.81 -18.67 -12.35
C LYS A 476 -50.21 -19.83 -11.54
N LYS A 477 -49.43 -20.69 -12.21
CA LYS A 477 -48.59 -21.71 -11.58
C LYS A 477 -47.23 -21.12 -11.25
N ILE A 478 -46.79 -21.26 -9.99
CA ILE A 478 -45.52 -20.71 -9.51
C ILE A 478 -44.62 -21.87 -9.04
N PRO A 479 -43.41 -22.02 -9.60
CA PRO A 479 -42.46 -23.02 -9.13
C PRO A 479 -41.85 -22.61 -7.79
N VAL A 480 -41.75 -23.55 -6.85
CA VAL A 480 -41.23 -23.35 -5.50
C VAL A 480 -40.19 -24.42 -5.20
N ALA A 481 -38.99 -24.00 -4.78
CA ALA A 481 -37.91 -24.91 -4.40
C ALA A 481 -37.93 -25.20 -2.89
N GLY A 482 -38.15 -26.46 -2.50
CA GLY A 482 -37.97 -26.95 -1.15
C GLY A 482 -36.49 -27.15 -0.84
N CYS A 483 -35.96 -26.32 0.05
CA CYS A 483 -34.53 -26.25 0.35
C CYS A 483 -34.24 -26.67 1.80
N ARG A 484 -33.10 -27.30 2.03
CA ARG A 484 -32.54 -27.57 3.36
C ARG A 484 -31.30 -26.73 3.57
N CYS A 485 -31.31 -25.88 4.59
CA CYS A 485 -30.13 -25.12 4.99
C CYS A 485 -29.04 -26.07 5.50
N ILE A 486 -27.83 -25.95 4.96
CA ILE A 486 -26.65 -26.73 5.36
C ILE A 486 -25.79 -25.91 6.32
N LYS A 487 -25.57 -24.63 6.02
CA LYS A 487 -24.71 -23.74 6.81
C LYS A 487 -25.30 -22.35 6.89
N GLY A 488 -25.15 -21.67 8.02
CA GLY A 488 -25.62 -20.29 8.21
C GLY A 488 -27.14 -20.13 8.23
N SER A 489 -27.63 -18.96 7.81
CA SER A 489 -29.06 -18.63 7.83
C SER A 489 -29.50 -17.94 6.54
N LEU A 490 -30.65 -18.35 5.99
CA LEU A 490 -31.22 -17.76 4.79
C LEU A 490 -32.16 -16.62 5.19
N LYS A 491 -31.81 -15.37 4.86
CA LYS A 491 -32.66 -14.21 5.10
C LYS A 491 -33.40 -13.82 3.82
N ARG A 492 -34.70 -13.54 3.93
CA ARG A 492 -35.54 -13.13 2.78
C ARG A 492 -35.01 -11.88 2.06
N SER A 493 -34.34 -10.98 2.78
CA SER A 493 -33.76 -9.73 2.25
C SER A 493 -32.32 -9.88 1.74
N GLY A 494 -31.74 -11.09 1.78
CA GLY A 494 -30.41 -11.35 1.23
C GLY A 494 -30.43 -11.48 -0.29
N PHE A 495 -29.25 -11.46 -0.90
CA PHE A 495 -29.09 -11.79 -2.31
C PHE A 495 -28.76 -13.28 -2.45
N PHE A 496 -29.20 -13.92 -3.53
CA PHE A 496 -29.16 -15.38 -3.68
C PHE A 496 -28.49 -15.78 -4.98
N LYS A 497 -27.38 -16.52 -4.89
CA LYS A 497 -26.80 -17.20 -6.05
C LYS A 497 -27.23 -18.64 -6.09
N VAL A 498 -27.65 -19.10 -7.26
CA VAL A 498 -27.99 -20.50 -7.52
C VAL A 498 -26.80 -21.15 -8.21
N VAL A 499 -26.23 -22.15 -7.55
CA VAL A 499 -25.06 -22.88 -8.05
C VAL A 499 -25.49 -24.31 -8.39
N ARG A 500 -25.03 -24.79 -9.55
CA ARG A 500 -25.19 -26.18 -9.97
C ARG A 500 -23.86 -26.67 -10.50
N ASN A 501 -23.38 -27.79 -9.96
CA ASN A 501 -22.12 -28.41 -10.37
C ASN A 501 -20.91 -27.45 -10.32
N GLY A 502 -20.89 -26.50 -9.37
CA GLY A 502 -19.81 -25.52 -9.22
C GLY A 502 -19.98 -24.24 -10.05
N GLU A 503 -20.93 -24.19 -10.99
CA GLU A 503 -21.20 -23.01 -11.81
C GLU A 503 -22.41 -22.21 -11.30
N VAL A 504 -22.29 -20.87 -11.34
CA VAL A 504 -23.37 -19.96 -10.96
C VAL A 504 -24.35 -19.84 -12.12
N ILE A 505 -25.54 -20.40 -11.96
CA ILE A 505 -26.62 -20.33 -12.95
C ILE A 505 -27.40 -19.02 -12.85
N HIS A 506 -27.51 -18.47 -11.64
CA HIS A 506 -28.32 -17.28 -11.38
C HIS A 506 -27.82 -16.52 -10.15
N THR A 507 -28.01 -15.20 -10.10
CA THR A 507 -27.53 -14.30 -9.03
C THR A 507 -28.55 -13.27 -8.59
#